data_AF-A0A0D2J2T4-F1
#
_entry.id   AF-A0A0D2J2T4-F1
#
_cell.length_a   1.000
_cell.length_b   1.000
_cell.length_c   1.000
_cell.angle_alpha   90.00
_cell.angle_beta   90.00
_cell.angle_gamma   90.00
#
_symmetry.space_group_name_H-M   'P 1'
#
loop_
_entity.id
_entity.type
_entity.pdbx_description
1 polymer ?
#
loop_
_entity_poly.entity_id
_entity_poly.type
_entity_poly.pdbx_seq_one_letter_code
_entity_poly.pdbx_strand_id
1 'polypeptide(L)'
;MWFASPPGYYANHTRAEARAQLASLERFSRLLGSFPKASWPTSAAGADVHPVWGHAAPAVAGYAKLARLLVEEEVKRVRVWNDPLGDANAGAAPPAAAPWAELVPLAWQVDPRLALALRDRFPSLEGVRRGLEALVVAHAAEPRVQREPAAALLLAVARPPPRGPPLLPLLAAWAPGDAAEGLQLLCGPAAREPAVRSYAIKCLLNERPEKVVFYLPQLVQLLRGDDGAVAGFFAAAAAASDLFCHQLIWALASEARPPEEAFDPEVKRSGWQPPKDTGLWEVSQAVRRQIEAGMTREQREYWEAQGGYFDKVTSLSGYLYKFSKDERRLRLVEALKKFSPPRDDLYMPTNPDARVLGHIPESGACMQSAAKARPRALSLIARPGWDGRGASGRDSCCAHGKAAPLVPILVAFNVERPQLVEGAAAAAALAAPSGGGGGEGGDGGPAMVRSKLACIFKVGDDVRQDVVALQVITLLHAAYKRAGLGLYLRPYGCLPTGYECGIIECVPNCKSRAALGELSDRPATGL
;
A
#
# COMPACT_ATOMS: atom_id res chain seq x y z
N MET A 1 2.45 22.26 -18.84
CA MET A 1 1.32 22.97 -18.19
C MET A 1 1.35 22.67 -16.70
N TRP A 2 1.55 23.67 -15.83
CA TRP A 2 1.72 23.46 -14.38
C TRP A 2 0.48 22.87 -13.69
N PHE A 3 -0.71 23.32 -14.06
CA PHE A 3 -1.96 22.85 -13.46
C PHE A 3 -2.47 21.50 -14.00
N ALA A 4 -1.87 20.98 -15.09
CA ALA A 4 -2.20 19.65 -15.62
C ALA A 4 -1.58 18.52 -14.78
N SER A 5 -0.61 18.85 -13.91
CA SER A 5 -0.10 17.92 -12.93
C SER A 5 -1.01 17.89 -11.69
N PRO A 6 -1.17 16.71 -11.05
CA PRO A 6 -1.87 16.59 -9.78
C PRO A 6 -1.26 17.54 -8.72
N PRO A 7 -2.07 18.06 -7.78
CA PRO A 7 -1.55 18.91 -6.71
C PRO A 7 -0.56 18.13 -5.82
N GLY A 8 0.67 18.63 -5.70
CA GLY A 8 1.74 18.04 -4.89
C GLY A 8 2.13 18.91 -3.68
N TYR A 9 2.69 18.32 -2.64
CA TYR A 9 3.19 19.05 -1.45
C TYR A 9 4.71 19.22 -1.53
N TYR A 10 5.19 20.39 -1.11
CA TYR A 10 6.61 20.74 -1.18
C TYR A 10 7.24 20.59 0.20
N ALA A 11 8.17 19.64 0.36
CA ALA A 11 8.80 19.36 1.66
C ALA A 11 10.27 19.74 1.77
N ASN A 12 10.95 19.93 0.64
CA ASN A 12 12.39 20.18 0.64
C ASN A 12 12.70 21.69 0.69
N HIS A 13 11.78 22.50 1.21
CA HIS A 13 11.95 23.95 1.31
C HIS A 13 12.19 24.36 2.75
N THR A 14 13.16 25.24 2.94
CA THR A 14 13.28 26.03 4.16
C THR A 14 12.04 26.92 4.33
N ARG A 15 11.76 27.33 5.57
CA ARG A 15 10.66 28.28 5.84
C ARG A 15 10.78 29.58 5.03
N ALA A 16 12.00 30.01 4.73
CA ALA A 16 12.25 31.21 3.93
C ALA A 16 11.86 30.99 2.46
N GLU A 17 12.25 29.86 1.86
CA GLU A 17 11.89 29.49 0.49
C GLU A 17 10.38 29.32 0.34
N ALA A 18 9.74 28.63 1.28
CA ALA A 18 8.29 28.44 1.27
C ALA A 18 7.52 29.78 1.31
N ARG A 19 7.98 30.75 2.11
CA ARG A 19 7.42 32.11 2.15
C ARG A 19 7.65 32.88 0.86
N ALA A 20 8.84 32.77 0.27
CA ALA A 20 9.16 33.42 -1.00
C ALA A 20 8.30 32.87 -2.17
N GLN A 21 8.06 31.56 -2.18
CA GLN A 21 7.15 30.92 -3.15
C GLN A 21 5.72 31.44 -2.99
N LEU A 22 5.20 31.47 -1.76
CA LEU A 22 3.86 32.01 -1.49
C LEU A 22 3.75 33.47 -1.95
N ALA A 23 4.72 34.32 -1.61
CA ALA A 23 4.74 35.73 -2.03
C ALA A 23 4.77 35.89 -3.56
N SER A 24 5.46 34.98 -4.27
CA SER A 24 5.51 34.96 -5.73
C SER A 24 4.15 34.58 -6.34
N LEU A 25 3.49 33.56 -5.79
CA LEU A 25 2.14 33.16 -6.21
C LEU A 25 1.10 34.27 -5.94
N GLU A 26 1.18 34.93 -4.79
CA GLU A 26 0.31 36.06 -4.45
C GLU A 26 0.54 37.27 -5.37
N ARG A 27 1.79 37.55 -5.74
CA ARG A 27 2.11 38.58 -6.74
C ARG A 27 1.53 38.21 -8.09
N PHE A 28 1.69 36.96 -8.52
CA PHE A 28 1.14 36.48 -9.79
C PHE A 28 -0.39 36.54 -9.82
N SER A 29 -1.05 36.13 -8.73
CA SER A 29 -2.51 36.24 -8.56
C SER A 29 -3.00 37.68 -8.71
N ARG A 30 -2.33 38.65 -8.05
CA ARG A 30 -2.64 40.08 -8.19
C ARG A 30 -2.46 40.58 -9.62
N LEU A 31 -1.37 40.19 -10.29
CA LEU A 31 -1.13 40.55 -11.69
C LEU A 31 -2.23 40.02 -12.61
N LEU A 32 -2.64 38.75 -12.45
CA LEU A 32 -3.75 38.16 -13.19
C LEU A 32 -5.07 38.89 -12.94
N GLY A 33 -5.33 39.31 -11.70
CA GLY A 33 -6.51 40.10 -11.33
C GLY A 33 -6.54 41.48 -11.98
N SER A 34 -5.37 42.13 -12.08
CA SER A 34 -5.20 43.48 -12.64
C SER A 34 -5.22 43.55 -14.18
N PHE A 35 -5.18 42.40 -14.87
CA PHE A 35 -5.11 42.37 -16.33
C PHE A 35 -6.36 43.01 -16.96
N PRO A 36 -6.23 44.08 -17.76
CA PRO A 36 -7.38 44.78 -18.33
C PRO A 36 -8.12 43.88 -19.32
N LYS A 37 -9.45 43.79 -19.17
CA LYS A 37 -10.30 43.08 -20.15
C LYS A 37 -10.21 43.69 -21.56
N ALA A 38 -9.95 45.00 -21.63
CA ALA A 38 -9.82 45.75 -22.88
C ALA A 38 -8.53 45.43 -23.68
N SER A 39 -7.51 44.84 -23.03
CA SER A 39 -6.26 44.43 -23.68
C SER A 39 -6.30 42.98 -24.21
N TRP A 40 -7.44 42.30 -24.09
CA TRP A 40 -7.59 40.97 -24.65
C TRP A 40 -7.76 41.04 -26.16
N PRO A 41 -7.15 40.12 -26.92
CA PRO A 41 -7.39 40.03 -28.36
C PRO A 41 -8.90 39.84 -28.56
N THR A 42 -9.55 40.85 -29.13
CA THR A 42 -10.92 40.76 -29.61
C THR A 42 -10.86 40.56 -31.11
N SER A 43 -11.50 39.50 -31.59
CA SER A 43 -11.79 39.23 -32.98
C SER A 43 -12.70 40.35 -33.42
N ALA A 44 -12.13 41.38 -34.04
CA ALA A 44 -12.90 42.28 -34.86
C ALA A 44 -13.63 41.41 -35.90
N ALA A 45 -14.95 41.58 -36.01
CA ALA A 45 -15.72 40.89 -37.02
C ALA A 45 -15.09 41.18 -38.40
N GLY A 46 -14.52 40.14 -39.04
CA GLY A 46 -13.93 40.22 -40.37
C GLY A 46 -12.40 40.22 -40.48
N ALA A 47 -11.62 40.04 -39.41
CA ALA A 47 -10.16 40.00 -39.49
C ALA A 47 -9.56 38.59 -39.33
N ASP A 48 -8.48 38.33 -40.09
CA ASP A 48 -7.73 37.08 -40.18
C ASP A 48 -7.41 36.42 -38.82
N VAL A 49 -7.44 35.09 -38.83
CA VAL A 49 -7.00 34.20 -37.74
C VAL A 49 -5.65 34.70 -37.21
N HIS A 50 -5.55 35.04 -35.93
CA HIS A 50 -4.27 35.42 -35.35
C HIS A 50 -3.31 34.23 -35.48
N PRO A 51 -2.11 34.39 -36.08
CA PRO A 51 -1.24 33.26 -36.43
C PRO A 51 -0.80 32.40 -35.23
N VAL A 52 -0.86 32.98 -34.02
CA VAL A 52 -0.59 32.29 -32.75
C VAL A 52 -1.85 31.96 -31.93
N TRP A 53 -2.94 32.73 -32.08
CA TRP A 53 -4.07 32.72 -31.12
C TRP A 53 -5.41 32.31 -31.75
N GLY A 54 -5.45 32.03 -33.05
CA GLY A 54 -6.68 31.61 -33.72
C GLY A 54 -7.70 32.74 -33.88
N HIS A 55 -8.98 32.39 -34.04
CA HIS A 55 -10.08 33.35 -33.93
C HIS A 55 -10.12 33.91 -32.50
N ALA A 56 -9.83 35.20 -32.36
CA ALA A 56 -9.78 35.89 -31.07
C ALA A 56 -11.19 36.09 -30.45
N ALA A 57 -11.87 35.04 -29.99
CA ALA A 57 -13.28 35.11 -29.60
C ALA A 57 -13.45 34.83 -28.08
N PRO A 58 -14.58 35.20 -27.42
CA PRO A 58 -14.96 35.17 -25.98
C PRO A 58 -14.32 34.18 -24.98
N ALA A 59 -13.66 33.12 -25.43
CA ALA A 59 -12.97 32.13 -24.63
C ALA A 59 -11.78 32.68 -23.81
N VAL A 60 -11.10 33.75 -24.25
CA VAL A 60 -10.00 34.37 -23.46
C VAL A 60 -10.47 34.78 -22.07
N ALA A 61 -11.73 35.24 -21.97
CA ALA A 61 -12.36 35.56 -20.69
C ALA A 61 -12.52 34.36 -19.78
N GLY A 62 -12.98 33.25 -20.33
CA GLY A 62 -13.13 31.99 -19.63
C GLY A 62 -11.77 31.41 -19.20
N TYR A 63 -10.76 31.43 -20.08
CA TYR A 63 -9.41 30.98 -19.76
C TYR A 63 -8.75 31.83 -18.67
N ALA A 64 -8.87 33.15 -18.74
CA ALA A 64 -8.37 34.04 -17.70
C ALA A 64 -9.09 33.81 -16.36
N LYS A 65 -10.41 33.58 -16.39
CA LYS A 65 -11.19 33.25 -15.19
C LYS A 65 -10.77 31.91 -14.59
N LEU A 66 -10.59 30.87 -15.41
CA LEU A 66 -10.10 29.56 -14.99
C LEU A 66 -8.70 29.67 -14.37
N ALA A 67 -7.78 30.39 -15.02
CA ALA A 67 -6.43 30.61 -14.52
C ALA A 67 -6.42 31.33 -13.17
N ARG A 68 -7.25 32.37 -12.99
CA ARG A 68 -7.39 33.07 -11.70
C ARG A 68 -7.87 32.11 -10.60
N LEU A 69 -8.94 31.35 -10.84
CA LEU A 69 -9.46 30.39 -9.87
C LEU A 69 -8.41 29.35 -9.46
N LEU A 70 -7.66 28.81 -10.43
CA LEU A 70 -6.61 27.83 -10.16
C LEU A 70 -5.44 28.40 -9.35
N VAL A 71 -5.02 29.63 -9.66
CA VAL A 71 -3.95 30.32 -8.92
C VAL A 71 -4.40 30.69 -7.52
N GLU A 72 -5.63 31.21 -7.37
CA GLU A 72 -6.21 31.53 -6.06
C GLU A 72 -6.31 30.29 -5.17
N GLU A 73 -6.74 29.16 -5.73
CA GLU A 73 -6.80 27.90 -5.00
C GLU A 73 -5.40 27.42 -4.58
N GLU A 74 -4.42 27.52 -5.47
CA GLU A 74 -3.05 27.15 -5.12
C GLU A 74 -2.45 28.07 -4.05
N VAL A 75 -2.71 29.38 -4.10
CA VAL A 75 -2.30 30.32 -3.04
C VAL A 75 -2.87 29.90 -1.70
N LYS A 76 -4.15 29.54 -1.63
CA LYS A 76 -4.77 29.04 -0.39
C LYS A 76 -4.09 27.75 0.07
N ARG A 77 -3.92 26.78 -0.83
CA ARG A 77 -3.32 25.48 -0.55
C ARG A 77 -1.90 25.62 0.02
N VAL A 78 -1.06 26.44 -0.61
CA VAL A 78 0.32 26.70 -0.17
C VAL A 78 0.35 27.51 1.13
N ARG A 79 -0.59 28.45 1.33
CA ARG A 79 -0.73 29.18 2.59
C ARG A 79 -1.05 28.24 3.76
N VAL A 80 -2.06 27.38 3.60
CA VAL A 80 -2.40 26.34 4.61
C VAL A 80 -1.20 25.43 4.87
N TRP A 81 -0.47 25.02 3.83
CA TRP A 81 0.71 24.19 4.00
C TRP A 81 1.83 24.87 4.80
N ASN A 82 2.06 26.16 4.53
CA ASN A 82 3.11 26.93 5.19
C ASN A 82 2.76 27.32 6.63
N ASP A 83 1.47 27.52 6.93
CA ASP A 83 0.96 27.87 8.25
C ASP A 83 -0.35 27.11 8.56
N PRO A 84 -0.26 25.82 8.92
CA PRO A 84 -1.44 24.96 9.11
C PRO A 84 -2.23 25.28 10.38
N LEU A 85 -1.65 26.07 11.30
CA LEU A 85 -2.33 26.54 12.52
C LEU A 85 -2.97 27.92 12.34
N GLY A 86 -2.65 28.62 11.25
CA GLY A 86 -3.20 29.93 10.92
C GLY A 86 -4.60 29.83 10.28
N ASP A 87 -5.36 30.92 10.38
CA ASP A 87 -6.68 31.02 9.74
C ASP A 87 -6.53 31.32 8.23
N ALA A 88 -6.50 30.27 7.41
CA ALA A 88 -6.28 30.39 5.98
C ALA A 88 -7.52 30.83 5.18
N ASN A 89 -8.70 30.89 5.82
CA ASN A 89 -9.98 31.15 5.14
C ASN A 89 -10.28 32.64 4.90
N ALA A 90 -9.34 33.54 5.19
CA ALA A 90 -9.57 34.97 5.03
C ALA A 90 -9.74 35.39 3.55
N GLY A 91 -10.99 35.67 3.15
CA GLY A 91 -11.30 36.67 2.12
C GLY A 91 -11.48 36.22 0.66
N ALA A 92 -11.54 34.92 0.36
CA ALA A 92 -11.75 34.45 -1.01
C ALA A 92 -13.18 33.93 -1.25
N ALA A 93 -13.75 34.22 -2.42
CA ALA A 93 -15.03 33.68 -2.82
C ALA A 93 -14.99 32.13 -2.87
N PRO A 94 -16.07 31.43 -2.49
CA PRO A 94 -16.11 29.98 -2.53
C PRO A 94 -16.03 29.50 -3.98
N PRO A 95 -15.19 28.50 -4.31
CA PRO A 95 -15.06 27.97 -5.67
C PRO A 95 -16.38 27.39 -6.20
N ALA A 96 -17.32 27.03 -5.32
CA ALA A 96 -18.66 26.57 -5.69
C ALA A 96 -19.49 27.60 -6.50
N ALA A 97 -19.21 28.91 -6.36
CA ALA A 97 -19.94 29.96 -7.07
C ALA A 97 -19.47 30.17 -8.53
N ALA A 98 -18.41 29.48 -8.97
CA ALA A 98 -17.92 29.59 -10.33
C ALA A 98 -18.78 28.79 -11.34
N PRO A 99 -18.89 29.26 -12.61
CA PRO A 99 -19.67 28.58 -13.64
C PRO A 99 -18.90 27.37 -14.20
N TRP A 100 -18.79 26.30 -13.40
CA TRP A 100 -18.01 25.11 -13.78
C TRP A 100 -18.48 24.40 -15.05
N ALA A 101 -19.76 24.51 -15.39
CA ALA A 101 -20.31 24.01 -16.65
C ALA A 101 -19.65 24.65 -17.88
N GLU A 102 -19.19 25.91 -17.78
CA GLU A 102 -18.47 26.61 -18.84
C GLU A 102 -16.95 26.41 -18.73
N LEU A 103 -16.42 26.33 -17.51
CA LEU A 103 -14.97 26.28 -17.27
C LEU A 103 -14.35 24.90 -17.53
N VAL A 104 -15.07 23.81 -17.26
CA VAL A 104 -14.56 22.45 -17.46
C VAL A 104 -14.32 22.14 -18.95
N PRO A 105 -15.23 22.46 -19.90
CA PRO A 105 -14.95 22.31 -21.33
C PRO A 105 -13.74 23.13 -21.80
N LEU A 106 -13.55 24.34 -21.27
CA LEU A 106 -12.38 25.15 -21.59
C LEU A 106 -11.08 24.47 -21.12
N ALA A 107 -11.05 23.94 -19.90
CA ALA A 107 -9.91 23.16 -19.42
C ALA A 107 -9.59 21.97 -20.34
N TRP A 108 -10.62 21.26 -20.81
CA TRP A 108 -10.51 20.10 -21.69
C TRP A 108 -9.99 20.45 -23.10
N GLN A 109 -10.41 21.60 -23.65
CA GLN A 109 -9.92 22.09 -24.94
C GLN A 109 -8.41 22.34 -24.91
N VAL A 110 -7.89 22.82 -23.78
CA VAL A 110 -6.46 23.05 -23.57
C VAL A 110 -5.71 21.72 -23.43
N ASP A 111 -6.11 20.88 -22.47
CA ASP A 111 -5.54 19.56 -22.24
C ASP A 111 -6.51 18.72 -21.38
N PRO A 112 -6.89 17.50 -21.79
CA PRO A 112 -7.70 16.59 -20.96
C PRO A 112 -7.11 16.39 -19.56
N ARG A 113 -5.78 16.37 -19.40
CA ARG A 113 -5.12 16.25 -18.09
C ARG A 113 -5.38 17.44 -17.18
N LEU A 114 -5.46 18.64 -17.73
CA LEU A 114 -5.84 19.83 -16.97
C LEU A 114 -7.27 19.69 -16.43
N ALA A 115 -8.19 19.22 -17.27
CA ALA A 115 -9.57 18.98 -16.87
C ALA A 115 -9.65 17.88 -15.79
N LEU A 116 -8.95 16.76 -15.96
CA LEU A 116 -8.87 15.68 -14.97
C LEU A 116 -8.28 16.17 -13.63
N ALA A 117 -7.25 17.00 -13.66
CA ALA A 117 -6.67 17.60 -12.45
C ALA A 117 -7.64 18.54 -11.71
N LEU A 118 -8.69 19.06 -12.35
CA LEU A 118 -9.75 19.81 -11.66
C LEU A 118 -10.50 18.93 -10.66
N ARG A 119 -10.71 17.65 -10.96
CA ARG A 119 -11.34 16.70 -10.04
C ARG A 119 -10.53 16.55 -8.76
N ASP A 120 -9.21 16.44 -8.90
CA ASP A 120 -8.31 16.22 -7.76
C ASP A 120 -8.16 17.50 -6.90
N ARG A 121 -8.30 18.68 -7.51
CA ARG A 121 -8.28 19.98 -6.82
C ARG A 121 -9.62 20.34 -6.18
N PHE A 122 -10.73 19.96 -6.81
CA PHE A 122 -12.09 20.29 -6.39
C PHE A 122 -12.98 19.03 -6.26
N PRO A 123 -12.61 18.05 -5.41
CA PRO A 123 -13.28 16.76 -5.36
C PRO A 123 -14.74 16.83 -4.88
N SER A 124 -15.11 17.86 -4.13
CA SER A 124 -16.46 18.08 -3.60
C SER A 124 -17.42 18.74 -4.60
N LEU A 125 -16.92 19.24 -5.75
CA LEU A 125 -17.73 19.98 -6.70
C LEU A 125 -18.36 19.07 -7.74
N GLU A 126 -19.62 18.72 -7.53
CA GLU A 126 -20.44 17.89 -8.43
C GLU A 126 -20.48 18.41 -9.88
N GLY A 127 -20.45 19.74 -10.07
CA GLY A 127 -20.41 20.35 -11.41
C GLY A 127 -19.14 19.98 -12.19
N VAL A 128 -18.00 19.87 -11.50
CA VAL A 128 -16.73 19.43 -12.10
C VAL A 128 -16.82 17.95 -12.46
N ARG A 129 -17.27 17.12 -11.52
CA ARG A 129 -17.40 15.66 -11.73
C ARG A 129 -18.31 15.34 -12.92
N ARG A 130 -19.52 15.90 -12.96
CA ARG A 130 -20.50 15.65 -14.04
C ARG A 130 -20.02 16.17 -15.39
N GLY A 131 -19.39 17.35 -15.41
CA GLY A 131 -18.81 17.90 -16.65
C GLY A 131 -17.71 17.01 -17.23
N LEU A 132 -16.83 16.48 -16.36
CA LEU A 132 -15.76 15.57 -16.78
C LEU A 132 -16.31 14.22 -17.25
N GLU A 133 -17.29 13.64 -16.54
CA GLU A 133 -17.95 12.39 -16.98
C GLU A 133 -18.57 12.54 -18.37
N ALA A 134 -19.26 13.65 -18.62
CA ALA A 134 -19.85 13.92 -19.93
C ALA A 134 -18.80 14.06 -21.04
N LEU A 135 -17.69 14.75 -20.78
CA LEU A 135 -16.59 14.91 -21.74
C LEU A 135 -15.86 13.60 -22.00
N VAL A 136 -15.57 12.82 -20.95
CA VAL A 136 -14.92 11.51 -21.08
C VAL A 136 -15.80 10.56 -21.91
N VAL A 137 -17.12 10.56 -21.67
CA VAL A 137 -18.07 9.77 -22.47
C VAL A 137 -18.09 10.24 -23.93
N ALA A 138 -18.12 11.55 -24.19
CA ALA A 138 -18.15 12.11 -25.54
C ALA A 138 -16.86 11.83 -26.34
N HIS A 139 -15.72 11.76 -25.66
CA HIS A 139 -14.39 11.65 -26.27
C HIS A 139 -13.70 10.30 -25.98
N ALA A 140 -14.44 9.27 -25.56
CA ALA A 140 -13.89 7.98 -25.13
C ALA A 140 -13.09 7.24 -26.22
N ALA A 141 -13.37 7.52 -27.50
CA ALA A 141 -12.68 6.94 -28.64
C ALA A 141 -11.39 7.69 -29.04
N GLU A 142 -11.12 8.86 -28.45
CA GLU A 142 -9.95 9.67 -28.83
C GLU A 142 -8.64 9.12 -28.24
N PRO A 143 -7.59 8.87 -29.04
CA PRO A 143 -6.34 8.31 -28.54
C PRO A 143 -5.69 9.12 -27.41
N ARG A 144 -5.85 10.44 -27.39
CA ARG A 144 -5.32 11.30 -26.32
C ARG A 144 -6.01 11.06 -24.97
N VAL A 145 -7.28 10.66 -24.97
CA VAL A 145 -8.04 10.35 -23.75
C VAL A 145 -7.73 8.93 -23.30
N GLN A 146 -7.63 7.99 -24.25
CA GLN A 146 -7.30 6.59 -23.98
C GLN A 146 -5.92 6.41 -23.34
N ARG A 147 -5.00 7.38 -23.52
CA ARG A 147 -3.69 7.40 -22.87
C ARG A 147 -3.72 7.82 -21.40
N GLU A 148 -4.84 8.32 -20.90
CA GLU A 148 -4.98 8.85 -19.54
C GLU A 148 -5.77 7.88 -18.64
N PRO A 149 -5.10 7.08 -17.78
CA PRO A 149 -5.77 6.09 -16.95
C PRO A 149 -6.80 6.69 -15.98
N ALA A 150 -6.56 7.91 -15.50
CA ALA A 150 -7.47 8.63 -14.61
C ALA A 150 -8.85 8.90 -15.26
N ALA A 151 -8.93 8.96 -16.60
CA ALA A 151 -10.18 9.07 -17.34
C ALA A 151 -10.89 7.71 -17.49
N ALA A 152 -10.16 6.59 -17.48
CA ALA A 152 -10.76 5.25 -17.58
C ALA A 152 -11.68 4.97 -16.38
N LEU A 153 -11.24 5.38 -15.17
CA LEU A 153 -12.06 5.32 -13.95
C LEU A 153 -13.37 6.10 -14.10
N LEU A 154 -13.31 7.30 -14.69
CA LEU A 154 -14.49 8.12 -14.94
C LEU A 154 -15.41 7.45 -15.96
N LEU A 155 -14.88 6.86 -17.03
CA LEU A 155 -15.69 6.13 -18.01
C LEU A 155 -16.38 4.91 -17.40
N ALA A 156 -15.67 4.16 -16.55
CA ALA A 156 -16.18 2.96 -15.90
C ALA A 156 -17.30 3.26 -14.89
N VAL A 157 -17.23 4.41 -14.20
CA VAL A 157 -18.23 4.83 -13.21
C VAL A 157 -19.35 5.68 -13.84
N ALA A 158 -19.07 6.37 -14.94
CA ALA A 158 -20.07 7.08 -15.70
C ALA A 158 -21.17 6.09 -16.11
N ARG A 159 -22.43 6.52 -15.98
CA ARG A 159 -23.58 5.78 -16.51
C ARG A 159 -23.85 6.30 -17.92
N PRO A 160 -23.19 5.77 -18.98
CA PRO A 160 -23.44 6.25 -20.32
C PRO A 160 -24.94 6.12 -20.66
N PRO A 161 -25.49 7.02 -21.48
CA PRO A 161 -26.90 6.97 -21.82
C PRO A 161 -27.24 5.62 -22.48
N PRO A 162 -28.37 4.97 -22.11
CA PRO A 162 -28.69 3.60 -22.54
C PRO A 162 -28.93 3.45 -24.05
N ARG A 163 -29.01 4.55 -24.80
CA ARG A 163 -29.23 4.59 -26.26
C ARG A 163 -27.96 4.91 -27.06
N GLY A 164 -26.78 4.95 -26.42
CA GLY A 164 -25.50 5.19 -27.08
C GLY A 164 -24.77 3.91 -27.52
N PRO A 165 -23.69 4.03 -28.31
CA PRO A 165 -22.80 2.89 -28.60
C PRO A 165 -22.20 2.32 -27.31
N PRO A 166 -21.87 1.02 -27.25
CA PRO A 166 -21.24 0.44 -26.08
C PRO A 166 -19.82 0.99 -25.93
N LEU A 167 -19.61 1.89 -24.96
CA LEU A 167 -18.32 2.56 -24.74
C LEU A 167 -17.37 1.76 -23.85
N LEU A 168 -17.89 0.98 -22.90
CA LEU A 168 -17.07 0.22 -21.96
C LEU A 168 -16.10 -0.79 -22.62
N PRO A 169 -16.46 -1.48 -23.73
CA PRO A 169 -15.52 -2.32 -24.46
C PRO A 169 -14.26 -1.58 -24.96
N LEU A 170 -14.33 -0.25 -25.16
CA LEU A 170 -13.16 0.54 -25.55
C LEU A 170 -12.05 0.50 -24.50
N LEU A 171 -12.37 0.28 -23.21
CA LEU A 171 -11.39 0.22 -22.12
C LEU A 171 -10.28 -0.81 -22.38
N ALA A 172 -10.52 -1.84 -23.19
CA ALA A 172 -9.49 -2.78 -23.60
C ALA A 172 -8.27 -2.09 -24.26
N ALA A 173 -8.50 -1.03 -25.04
CA ALA A 173 -7.47 -0.25 -25.73
C ALA A 173 -6.84 0.86 -24.86
N TRP A 174 -7.42 1.19 -23.71
CA TRP A 174 -6.95 2.29 -22.86
C TRP A 174 -5.66 1.91 -22.12
N ALA A 175 -4.81 2.90 -21.86
CA ALA A 175 -3.62 2.74 -21.03
C ALA A 175 -4.03 2.23 -19.64
N PRO A 176 -3.37 1.18 -19.11
CA PRO A 176 -3.70 0.64 -17.81
C PRO A 176 -3.38 1.65 -16.70
N GLY A 177 -4.23 1.66 -15.68
CA GLY A 177 -4.00 2.35 -14.42
C GLY A 177 -3.06 1.59 -13.49
N ASP A 178 -2.94 2.09 -12.26
CA ASP A 178 -2.19 1.40 -11.21
C ASP A 178 -3.03 0.29 -10.53
N ALA A 179 -2.38 -0.51 -9.68
CA ALA A 179 -3.05 -1.60 -8.97
C ALA A 179 -4.15 -1.12 -8.02
N ALA A 180 -4.04 0.09 -7.44
CA ALA A 180 -5.04 0.64 -6.55
C ALA A 180 -6.29 1.08 -7.32
N GLU A 181 -6.12 1.67 -8.51
CA GLU A 181 -7.22 2.01 -9.42
C GLU A 181 -7.94 0.75 -9.91
N GLY A 182 -7.19 -0.30 -10.28
CA GLY A 182 -7.75 -1.61 -10.63
C GLY A 182 -8.57 -2.20 -9.48
N LEU A 183 -8.01 -2.22 -8.27
CA LEU A 183 -8.72 -2.70 -7.08
C LEU A 183 -9.99 -1.88 -6.80
N GLN A 184 -9.92 -0.54 -6.92
CA GLN A 184 -11.07 0.33 -6.74
C GLN A 184 -12.22 -0.02 -7.71
N LEU A 185 -11.90 -0.32 -8.97
CA LEU A 185 -12.91 -0.75 -9.95
C LEU A 185 -13.54 -2.09 -9.57
N LEU A 186 -12.73 -3.07 -9.15
CA LEU A 186 -13.22 -4.40 -8.75
C LEU A 186 -14.09 -4.35 -7.50
N CYS A 187 -13.79 -3.47 -6.55
CA CYS A 187 -14.60 -3.26 -5.35
C CYS A 187 -15.88 -2.45 -5.62
N GLY A 188 -15.95 -1.75 -6.76
CA GLY A 188 -17.04 -0.84 -7.11
C GLY A 188 -18.23 -1.53 -7.80
N PRO A 189 -19.39 -0.86 -7.89
CA PRO A 189 -20.57 -1.39 -8.58
C PRO A 189 -20.35 -1.61 -10.08
N ALA A 190 -19.39 -0.90 -10.69
CA ALA A 190 -19.01 -1.03 -12.09
C ALA A 190 -18.38 -2.40 -12.41
N ALA A 191 -17.88 -3.13 -11.40
CA ALA A 191 -17.32 -4.48 -11.58
C ALA A 191 -18.33 -5.49 -12.15
N ARG A 192 -19.63 -5.20 -12.14
CA ARG A 192 -20.63 -6.08 -12.79
C ARG A 192 -20.42 -6.15 -14.30
N GLU A 193 -19.86 -5.11 -14.90
CA GLU A 193 -19.59 -5.03 -16.33
C GLU A 193 -18.30 -5.80 -16.69
N PRO A 194 -18.36 -6.82 -17.55
CA PRO A 194 -17.17 -7.63 -17.89
C PRO A 194 -16.01 -6.83 -18.49
N ALA A 195 -16.31 -5.78 -19.26
CA ALA A 195 -15.30 -4.90 -19.84
C ALA A 195 -14.54 -4.10 -18.76
N VAL A 196 -15.25 -3.63 -17.73
CA VAL A 196 -14.64 -2.92 -16.59
C VAL A 196 -13.77 -3.87 -15.78
N ARG A 197 -14.23 -5.10 -15.50
CA ARG A 197 -13.42 -6.13 -14.83
C ARG A 197 -12.16 -6.49 -15.61
N SER A 198 -12.29 -6.67 -16.92
CA SER A 198 -11.14 -6.98 -17.78
C SER A 198 -10.10 -5.86 -17.76
N TYR A 199 -10.55 -4.60 -17.79
CA TYR A 199 -9.67 -3.44 -17.62
C TYR A 199 -9.04 -3.39 -16.22
N ALA A 200 -9.81 -3.65 -15.17
CA ALA A 200 -9.28 -3.67 -13.81
C ALA A 200 -8.21 -4.75 -13.61
N ILE A 201 -8.42 -5.95 -14.15
CA ILE A 201 -7.41 -7.03 -14.17
C ILE A 201 -6.19 -6.61 -14.99
N LYS A 202 -6.37 -5.93 -16.12
CA LYS A 202 -5.28 -5.35 -16.91
C LYS A 202 -4.44 -4.37 -16.08
N CYS A 203 -5.05 -3.53 -15.23
CA CYS A 203 -4.31 -2.66 -14.31
C CYS A 203 -3.47 -3.45 -13.30
N LEU A 204 -4.02 -4.55 -12.74
CA LEU A 204 -3.29 -5.41 -11.81
C LEU A 204 -2.10 -6.11 -12.50
N LEU A 205 -2.30 -6.63 -13.71
CA LEU A 205 -1.25 -7.29 -14.50
C LEU A 205 -0.14 -6.34 -15.00
N ASN A 206 -0.43 -5.05 -15.07
CA ASN A 206 0.54 -4.03 -15.48
C ASN A 206 1.54 -3.65 -14.36
N GLU A 207 1.25 -4.02 -13.12
CA GLU A 207 2.09 -3.71 -11.97
C GLU A 207 2.98 -4.88 -11.55
N ARG A 208 4.10 -4.55 -10.90
CA ARG A 208 5.02 -5.58 -10.41
C ARG A 208 4.36 -6.45 -9.34
N PRO A 209 4.62 -7.77 -9.30
CA PRO A 209 4.00 -8.67 -8.33
C PRO A 209 4.12 -8.20 -6.87
N GLU A 210 5.24 -7.59 -6.47
CA GLU A 210 5.46 -7.10 -5.10
C GLU A 210 4.45 -6.01 -4.70
N LYS A 211 4.07 -5.15 -5.66
CA LYS A 211 3.05 -4.12 -5.43
C LYS A 211 1.65 -4.71 -5.39
N VAL A 212 1.38 -5.77 -6.15
CA VAL A 212 0.06 -6.41 -6.15
C VAL A 212 -0.13 -7.28 -4.91
N VAL A 213 0.94 -7.94 -4.44
CA VAL A 213 0.99 -8.67 -3.16
C VAL A 213 0.55 -7.78 -2.00
N PHE A 214 0.94 -6.50 -2.02
CA PHE A 214 0.50 -5.54 -1.02
C PHE A 214 -1.02 -5.43 -0.90
N TYR A 215 -1.79 -5.70 -1.96
CA TYR A 215 -3.26 -5.65 -1.97
C TYR A 215 -3.94 -7.03 -1.90
N LEU A 216 -3.17 -8.13 -1.73
CA LEU A 216 -3.73 -9.49 -1.68
C LEU A 216 -4.85 -9.68 -0.66
N PRO A 217 -4.76 -9.13 0.58
CA PRO A 217 -5.84 -9.26 1.55
C PRO A 217 -7.18 -8.79 0.98
N GLN A 218 -7.21 -7.67 0.26
CA GLN A 218 -8.40 -7.13 -0.40
C GLN A 218 -8.80 -7.95 -1.63
N LEU A 219 -7.82 -8.36 -2.45
CA LEU A 219 -8.09 -9.14 -3.67
C LEU A 219 -8.70 -10.51 -3.35
N VAL A 220 -8.24 -11.19 -2.29
CA VAL A 220 -8.82 -12.47 -1.85
C VAL A 220 -10.27 -12.29 -1.41
N GLN A 221 -10.63 -11.14 -0.81
CA GLN A 221 -12.03 -10.87 -0.47
C GLN A 221 -12.94 -10.79 -1.70
N LEU A 222 -12.41 -10.45 -2.89
CA LEU A 222 -13.17 -10.36 -4.14
C LEU A 222 -13.54 -11.73 -4.71
N LEU A 223 -12.97 -12.82 -4.20
CA LEU A 223 -13.40 -14.18 -4.55
C LEU A 223 -14.86 -14.45 -4.13
N ARG A 224 -15.41 -13.64 -3.21
CA ARG A 224 -16.84 -13.71 -2.84
C ARG A 224 -17.72 -13.32 -4.02
N GLY A 225 -18.31 -14.32 -4.67
CA GLY A 225 -19.14 -14.10 -5.85
C GLY A 225 -18.36 -13.79 -7.12
N ASP A 226 -17.07 -14.15 -7.16
CA ASP A 226 -16.28 -14.12 -8.39
C ASP A 226 -16.85 -15.12 -9.42
N ASP A 227 -16.86 -14.71 -10.68
CA ASP A 227 -17.28 -15.55 -11.81
C ASP A 227 -16.08 -16.23 -12.50
N GLY A 228 -14.92 -16.23 -11.84
CA GLY A 228 -13.66 -16.81 -12.30
C GLY A 228 -12.67 -15.78 -12.84
N ALA A 229 -13.05 -14.50 -12.96
CA ALA A 229 -12.15 -13.47 -13.45
C ALA A 229 -10.98 -13.21 -12.49
N VAL A 230 -11.25 -13.08 -11.18
CA VAL A 230 -10.21 -12.88 -10.15
C VAL A 230 -9.42 -14.17 -9.96
N ALA A 231 -10.08 -15.33 -9.91
CA ALA A 231 -9.40 -16.62 -9.83
C ALA A 231 -8.45 -16.86 -11.03
N GLY A 232 -8.87 -16.50 -12.24
CA GLY A 232 -8.05 -16.59 -13.45
C GLY A 232 -6.83 -15.65 -13.41
N PHE A 233 -7.01 -14.43 -12.91
CA PHE A 233 -5.91 -13.51 -12.64
C PHE A 233 -4.90 -14.11 -11.65
N PHE A 234 -5.38 -14.68 -10.54
CA PHE A 234 -4.53 -15.34 -9.56
C PHE A 234 -3.71 -16.50 -10.15
N ALA A 235 -4.33 -17.35 -10.96
CA ALA A 235 -3.62 -18.43 -11.64
C ALA A 235 -2.52 -17.90 -12.57
N ALA A 236 -2.82 -16.87 -13.37
CA ALA A 236 -1.84 -16.26 -14.29
C ALA A 236 -0.68 -15.58 -13.53
N ALA A 237 -0.99 -14.81 -12.49
CA ALA A 237 0.02 -14.10 -11.70
C ALA A 237 0.90 -15.06 -10.87
N ALA A 238 0.31 -16.14 -10.31
CA ALA A 238 1.05 -17.17 -9.59
C ALA A 238 1.97 -17.97 -10.52
N ALA A 239 1.52 -18.27 -11.75
CA ALA A 239 2.37 -18.93 -12.74
C ALA A 239 3.58 -18.07 -13.15
N ALA A 240 3.43 -16.74 -13.14
CA ALA A 240 4.47 -15.81 -13.55
C ALA A 240 5.46 -15.41 -12.43
N SER A 241 5.11 -15.60 -11.15
CA SER A 241 5.92 -15.14 -10.02
C SER A 241 5.80 -16.05 -8.80
N ASP A 242 6.93 -16.63 -8.40
CA ASP A 242 7.02 -17.49 -7.21
C ASP A 242 6.65 -16.73 -5.94
N LEU A 243 7.12 -15.49 -5.82
CA LEU A 243 6.77 -14.62 -4.69
C LEU A 243 5.25 -14.41 -4.60
N PHE A 244 4.62 -14.06 -5.72
CA PHE A 244 3.16 -13.88 -5.75
C PHE A 244 2.45 -15.19 -5.40
N CYS A 245 2.89 -16.30 -5.99
CA CYS A 245 2.35 -17.62 -5.73
C CYS A 245 2.39 -17.98 -4.23
N HIS A 246 3.55 -17.85 -3.59
CA HIS A 246 3.72 -18.17 -2.17
C HIS A 246 2.86 -17.27 -1.27
N GLN A 247 2.86 -15.95 -1.51
CA GLN A 247 2.09 -14.97 -0.74
C GLN A 247 0.59 -15.19 -0.89
N LEU A 248 0.14 -15.54 -2.10
CA LEU A 248 -1.24 -15.89 -2.37
C LEU A 248 -1.65 -17.18 -1.67
N ILE A 249 -0.81 -18.22 -1.65
CA ILE A 249 -1.13 -19.48 -0.94
C ILE A 249 -1.30 -19.23 0.56
N TRP A 250 -0.42 -18.45 1.18
CA TRP A 250 -0.57 -18.05 2.58
C TRP A 250 -1.85 -17.24 2.82
N ALA A 251 -2.16 -16.28 1.94
CA ALA A 251 -3.39 -15.49 2.04
C ALA A 251 -4.64 -16.37 1.93
N LEU A 252 -4.71 -17.27 0.95
CA LEU A 252 -5.80 -18.23 0.76
C LEU A 252 -5.91 -19.21 1.93
N ALA A 253 -4.78 -19.67 2.48
CA ALA A 253 -4.76 -20.55 3.65
C ALA A 253 -5.34 -19.87 4.90
N SER A 254 -5.17 -18.55 5.04
CA SER A 254 -5.72 -17.78 6.16
C SER A 254 -7.24 -17.58 6.09
N GLU A 255 -7.80 -17.68 4.88
CA GLU A 255 -9.25 -17.58 4.62
C GLU A 255 -9.93 -18.94 4.44
N ALA A 256 -9.16 -20.03 4.45
CA ALA A 256 -9.68 -21.38 4.29
C ALA A 256 -10.54 -21.80 5.49
N ARG A 257 -11.34 -22.86 5.29
CA ARG A 257 -12.11 -23.49 6.37
C ARG A 257 -11.18 -23.80 7.56
N PRO A 258 -11.55 -23.37 8.77
CA PRO A 258 -10.83 -23.72 9.98
C PRO A 258 -10.77 -25.24 10.17
N PRO A 259 -9.77 -25.75 10.90
CA PRO A 259 -9.69 -27.16 11.24
C PRO A 259 -10.85 -27.55 12.18
N GLU A 260 -11.21 -28.85 12.24
CA GLU A 260 -12.39 -29.30 12.99
C GLU A 260 -12.34 -28.94 14.48
N GLU A 261 -11.13 -28.96 15.06
CA GLU A 261 -10.88 -28.61 16.46
C GLU A 261 -11.21 -27.13 16.76
N ALA A 262 -11.27 -26.27 15.74
CA ALA A 262 -11.64 -24.87 15.91
C ALA A 262 -13.14 -24.67 16.12
N PHE A 263 -13.98 -25.63 15.71
CA PHE A 263 -15.44 -25.55 15.88
C PHE A 263 -15.89 -25.96 17.27
N ASP A 264 -15.14 -26.83 17.95
CA ASP A 264 -15.36 -27.15 19.36
C ASP A 264 -14.03 -27.37 20.11
N PRO A 265 -13.35 -26.29 20.50
CA PRO A 265 -12.07 -26.41 21.17
C PRO A 265 -12.25 -26.82 22.64
N GLU A 266 -11.33 -27.66 23.14
CA GLU A 266 -11.27 -28.05 24.55
C GLU A 266 -11.18 -26.84 25.51
N VAL A 267 -10.52 -25.77 25.06
CA VAL A 267 -10.34 -24.52 25.81
C VAL A 267 -10.95 -23.35 25.05
N LYS A 268 -12.11 -22.88 25.52
CA LYS A 268 -12.79 -21.70 24.97
C LYS A 268 -12.23 -20.42 25.61
N ARG A 269 -11.68 -19.53 24.79
CA ARG A 269 -11.21 -18.20 25.22
C ARG A 269 -12.40 -17.29 25.60
N SER A 270 -12.13 -16.24 26.38
CA SER A 270 -13.17 -15.24 26.68
C SER A 270 -13.70 -14.62 25.38
N GLY A 271 -15.02 -14.58 25.22
CA GLY A 271 -15.66 -14.09 24.00
C GLY A 271 -15.52 -15.01 22.78
N TRP A 272 -15.13 -16.28 22.96
CA TRP A 272 -15.07 -17.24 21.86
C TRP A 272 -16.45 -17.45 21.21
N GLN A 273 -16.46 -17.43 19.88
CA GLN A 273 -17.61 -17.81 19.06
C GLN A 273 -17.12 -18.85 18.05
N PRO A 274 -17.99 -19.81 17.66
CA PRO A 274 -17.63 -20.77 16.62
C PRO A 274 -17.33 -20.02 15.31
N PRO A 275 -16.36 -20.50 14.51
CA PRO A 275 -16.07 -19.90 13.23
C PRO A 275 -17.30 -19.91 12.33
N LYS A 276 -17.48 -18.82 11.58
CA LYS A 276 -18.57 -18.67 10.62
C LYS A 276 -17.99 -18.57 9.22
N ASP A 277 -18.64 -19.24 8.27
CA ASP A 277 -18.25 -19.13 6.88
C ASP A 277 -18.46 -17.70 6.40
N THR A 278 -17.42 -17.11 5.84
CA THR A 278 -17.48 -15.77 5.24
C THR A 278 -17.84 -15.84 3.76
N GLY A 279 -18.11 -17.02 3.20
CA GLY A 279 -18.29 -17.27 1.77
C GLY A 279 -16.96 -17.51 1.03
N LEU A 280 -15.87 -17.71 1.78
CA LEU A 280 -14.52 -17.89 1.23
C LEU A 280 -13.94 -19.27 1.47
N TRP A 281 -14.49 -20.09 2.37
CA TRP A 281 -13.87 -21.35 2.77
C TRP A 281 -13.62 -22.29 1.59
N GLU A 282 -14.69 -22.64 0.87
CA GLU A 282 -14.61 -23.55 -0.26
C GLU A 282 -13.89 -22.92 -1.46
N VAL A 283 -14.17 -21.65 -1.76
CA VAL A 283 -13.57 -20.95 -2.90
C VAL A 283 -12.07 -20.78 -2.72
N SER A 284 -11.60 -20.38 -1.54
CA SER A 284 -10.17 -20.21 -1.26
C SER A 284 -9.42 -21.54 -1.36
N GLN A 285 -10.02 -22.63 -0.87
CA GLN A 285 -9.43 -23.97 -1.01
C GLN A 285 -9.42 -24.44 -2.47
N ALA A 286 -10.48 -24.18 -3.24
CA ALA A 286 -10.54 -24.55 -4.65
C ALA A 286 -9.48 -23.80 -5.48
N VAL A 287 -9.37 -22.49 -5.30
CA VAL A 287 -8.36 -21.66 -5.97
C VAL A 287 -6.94 -22.08 -5.55
N ARG A 288 -6.72 -22.35 -4.27
CA ARG A 288 -5.43 -22.86 -3.79
C ARG A 288 -5.06 -24.18 -4.45
N ARG A 289 -5.98 -25.15 -4.51
CA ARG A 289 -5.74 -26.44 -5.20
C ARG A 289 -5.44 -26.24 -6.68
N GLN A 290 -6.12 -25.32 -7.35
CA GLN A 290 -5.86 -24.98 -8.74
C GLN A 290 -4.43 -24.42 -8.93
N ILE A 291 -4.00 -23.50 -8.07
CA ILE A 291 -2.64 -22.92 -8.12
C ILE A 291 -1.60 -24.00 -7.86
N GLU A 292 -1.77 -24.78 -6.78
CA GLU A 292 -0.86 -25.87 -6.43
C GLU A 292 -0.78 -26.92 -7.55
N ALA A 293 -1.89 -27.24 -8.25
CA ALA A 293 -1.88 -28.15 -9.38
C ALA A 293 -1.19 -27.57 -10.63
N GLY A 294 -1.23 -26.25 -10.81
CA GLY A 294 -0.60 -25.55 -11.94
C GLY A 294 0.89 -25.27 -11.78
N MET A 295 1.47 -25.47 -10.59
CA MET A 295 2.90 -25.25 -10.33
C MET A 295 3.78 -26.14 -11.20
N THR A 296 4.86 -25.56 -11.73
CA THR A 296 5.96 -26.36 -12.28
C THR A 296 6.68 -27.13 -11.16
N ARG A 297 7.51 -28.09 -11.55
CA ARG A 297 8.31 -28.87 -10.59
C ARG A 297 9.22 -27.97 -9.74
N GLU A 298 9.92 -27.03 -10.37
CA GLU A 298 10.85 -26.12 -9.69
C GLU A 298 10.11 -25.21 -8.70
N GLN A 299 8.96 -24.67 -9.10
CA GLN A 299 8.11 -23.86 -8.23
C GLN A 299 7.61 -24.64 -7.03
N ARG A 300 7.20 -25.90 -7.23
CA ARG A 300 6.77 -26.77 -6.14
C ARG A 300 7.93 -27.06 -5.17
N GLU A 301 9.11 -27.40 -5.68
CA GLU A 301 10.30 -27.65 -4.87
C GLU A 301 10.69 -26.39 -4.06
N TYR A 302 10.60 -25.20 -4.67
CA TYR A 302 10.85 -23.95 -3.95
C TYR A 302 9.78 -23.66 -2.90
N TRP A 303 8.49 -23.82 -3.22
CA TRP A 303 7.40 -23.64 -2.28
C TRP A 303 7.49 -24.58 -1.08
N GLU A 304 7.78 -25.86 -1.31
CA GLU A 304 7.97 -26.86 -0.25
C GLU A 304 9.16 -26.51 0.66
N ALA A 305 10.25 -26.00 0.08
CA ALA A 305 11.41 -25.53 0.83
C ALA A 305 11.09 -24.26 1.64
N GLN A 306 10.45 -23.27 1.01
CA GLN A 306 10.10 -21.96 1.60
C GLN A 306 9.04 -22.13 2.69
N GLY A 307 7.86 -22.63 2.36
CA GLY A 307 6.76 -22.86 3.29
C GLY A 307 7.15 -23.85 4.38
N GLY A 308 7.73 -25.00 4.00
CA GLY A 308 8.11 -26.04 4.94
C GLY A 308 9.16 -25.60 5.97
N TYR A 309 10.08 -24.70 5.61
CA TYR A 309 11.04 -24.14 6.57
C TYR A 309 10.37 -23.28 7.65
N PHE A 310 9.46 -22.38 7.28
CA PHE A 310 8.76 -21.53 8.25
C PHE A 310 7.66 -22.28 9.02
N ASP A 311 7.03 -23.29 8.42
CA ASP A 311 6.09 -24.17 9.10
C ASP A 311 6.79 -25.03 10.17
N LYS A 312 8.02 -25.48 9.91
CA LYS A 312 8.86 -26.12 10.94
C LYS A 312 9.08 -25.20 12.14
N VAL A 313 9.39 -23.93 11.92
CA VAL A 313 9.55 -22.96 13.03
C VAL A 313 8.22 -22.75 13.78
N THR A 314 7.12 -22.58 13.05
CA THR A 314 5.78 -22.36 13.61
C THR A 314 5.31 -23.55 14.45
N SER A 315 5.53 -24.78 13.96
CA SER A 315 5.11 -26.02 14.65
C SER A 315 5.81 -26.26 15.99
N LEU A 316 6.96 -25.59 16.23
CA LEU A 316 7.61 -25.62 17.54
C LEU A 316 6.71 -25.06 18.64
N SER A 317 5.76 -24.16 18.33
CA SER A 317 4.83 -23.61 19.32
C SER A 317 3.97 -24.70 19.98
N GLY A 318 3.44 -25.63 19.18
CA GLY A 318 2.68 -26.78 19.67
C GLY A 318 3.55 -27.80 20.42
N TYR A 319 4.77 -28.03 19.94
CA TYR A 319 5.74 -28.90 20.63
C TYR A 319 6.07 -28.39 22.03
N LEU A 320 6.30 -27.08 22.17
CA LEU A 320 6.71 -26.44 23.41
C LEU A 320 5.61 -26.37 24.48
N TYR A 321 4.34 -26.48 24.08
CA TYR A 321 3.21 -26.45 25.02
C TYR A 321 3.29 -27.55 26.08
N LYS A 322 3.87 -28.71 25.71
CA LYS A 322 4.01 -29.89 26.57
C LYS A 322 5.02 -29.71 27.73
N PHE A 323 5.85 -28.66 27.69
CA PHE A 323 6.91 -28.41 28.66
C PHE A 323 6.57 -27.27 29.61
N SER A 324 7.22 -27.27 30.78
CA SER A 324 7.11 -26.19 31.77
C SER A 324 7.70 -24.87 31.24
N LYS A 325 7.30 -23.73 31.82
CA LYS A 325 7.78 -22.41 31.38
C LYS A 325 9.30 -22.28 31.38
N ASP A 326 9.96 -22.89 32.38
CA ASP A 326 11.41 -22.79 32.57
C ASP A 326 12.17 -23.64 31.52
N GLU A 327 11.58 -24.75 31.08
CA GLU A 327 12.19 -25.65 30.10
C GLU A 327 11.98 -25.22 28.65
N ARG A 328 10.88 -24.48 28.36
CA ARG A 328 10.47 -24.14 26.98
C ARG A 328 11.58 -23.47 26.18
N ARG A 329 12.32 -22.54 26.79
CA ARG A 329 13.42 -21.85 26.10
C ARG A 329 14.54 -22.81 25.73
N LEU A 330 14.95 -23.69 26.65
CA LEU A 330 16.00 -24.68 26.40
C LEU A 330 15.59 -25.61 25.25
N ARG A 331 14.37 -26.17 25.32
CA ARG A 331 13.82 -27.07 24.30
C ARG A 331 13.67 -26.41 22.93
N LEU A 332 13.31 -25.13 22.90
CA LEU A 332 13.23 -24.35 21.67
C LEU A 332 14.60 -24.24 20.99
N VAL A 333 15.63 -23.85 21.76
CA VAL A 333 16.99 -23.71 21.24
C VAL A 333 17.51 -25.07 20.72
N GLU A 334 17.28 -26.15 21.47
CA GLU A 334 17.64 -27.51 21.02
C GLU A 334 16.93 -27.93 19.74
N ALA A 335 15.65 -27.57 19.59
CA ALA A 335 14.87 -27.90 18.39
C ALA A 335 15.33 -27.10 17.18
N LEU A 336 15.61 -25.80 17.34
CA LEU A 336 16.14 -24.94 16.28
C LEU A 336 17.47 -25.46 15.74
N LYS A 337 18.37 -25.92 16.61
CA LYS A 337 19.67 -26.51 16.19
C LYS A 337 19.57 -27.74 15.28
N LYS A 338 18.41 -28.40 15.21
CA LYS A 338 18.24 -29.65 14.44
C LYS A 338 17.99 -29.43 12.95
N PHE A 339 17.78 -28.19 12.50
CA PHE A 339 17.51 -27.92 11.10
C PHE A 339 18.12 -26.59 10.65
N SER A 340 18.24 -26.42 9.35
CA SER A 340 18.73 -25.20 8.69
C SER A 340 17.86 -24.92 7.46
N PRO A 341 17.96 -23.74 6.84
CA PRO A 341 17.34 -23.50 5.53
C PRO A 341 17.74 -24.60 4.54
N PRO A 342 16.78 -25.25 3.87
CA PRO A 342 17.06 -26.27 2.85
C PRO A 342 17.63 -25.68 1.54
N ARG A 343 17.49 -24.37 1.33
CA ARG A 343 18.00 -23.61 0.18
C ARG A 343 18.63 -22.29 0.65
N ASP A 344 19.46 -21.70 -0.19
CA ASP A 344 20.19 -20.43 0.06
C ASP A 344 19.48 -19.19 -0.51
N ASP A 345 18.37 -19.39 -1.23
CA ASP A 345 17.54 -18.36 -1.88
C ASP A 345 16.20 -18.12 -1.16
N LEU A 346 16.00 -18.70 0.03
CA LEU A 346 14.79 -18.45 0.82
C LEU A 346 14.70 -16.98 1.23
N TYR A 347 13.51 -16.41 1.26
CA TYR A 347 13.26 -15.03 1.71
C TYR A 347 12.45 -15.00 3.00
N MET A 348 12.47 -13.87 3.71
CA MET A 348 11.61 -13.67 4.88
C MET A 348 10.16 -13.43 4.45
N PRO A 349 9.17 -14.23 4.89
CA PRO A 349 7.78 -14.09 4.45
C PRO A 349 7.20 -12.69 4.68
N THR A 350 7.60 -12.03 5.77
CA THR A 350 7.19 -10.68 6.14
C THR A 350 7.98 -9.57 5.44
N ASN A 351 9.10 -9.90 4.78
CA ASN A 351 9.96 -8.96 4.08
C ASN A 351 10.68 -9.67 2.91
N PRO A 352 10.04 -9.74 1.72
CA PRO A 352 10.57 -10.46 0.57
C PRO A 352 11.93 -9.99 0.06
N ASP A 353 12.30 -8.72 0.31
CA ASP A 353 13.62 -8.20 -0.05
C ASP A 353 14.76 -8.77 0.83
N ALA A 354 14.42 -9.43 1.94
CA ALA A 354 15.37 -10.02 2.87
C ALA A 354 15.58 -11.51 2.62
N ARG A 355 16.72 -11.86 2.04
CA ARG A 355 17.16 -13.25 1.86
C ARG A 355 17.65 -13.85 3.18
N VAL A 356 17.27 -15.08 3.46
CA VAL A 356 17.57 -15.79 4.71
C VAL A 356 18.88 -16.56 4.56
N LEU A 357 19.86 -16.22 5.39
CA LEU A 357 21.11 -16.98 5.50
C LEU A 357 20.99 -18.11 6.53
N GLY A 358 20.13 -17.93 7.53
CA GLY A 358 19.89 -18.92 8.59
C GLY A 358 19.24 -18.29 9.82
N HIS A 359 18.56 -19.11 10.62
CA HIS A 359 18.10 -18.66 11.94
C HIS A 359 19.22 -18.75 12.99
N ILE A 360 19.06 -18.02 14.08
CA ILE A 360 20.00 -17.99 15.22
C ILE A 360 19.35 -18.76 16.37
N PRO A 361 19.72 -20.02 16.64
CA PRO A 361 19.05 -20.85 17.64
C PRO A 361 19.03 -20.22 19.03
N GLU A 362 20.13 -19.61 19.46
CA GLU A 362 20.30 -18.97 20.77
C GLU A 362 19.37 -17.77 20.99
N SER A 363 18.83 -17.22 19.90
CA SER A 363 17.89 -16.11 19.94
C SER A 363 16.45 -16.53 20.27
N GLY A 364 16.18 -17.85 20.31
CA GLY A 364 14.86 -18.39 20.60
C GLY A 364 14.33 -17.94 21.95
N ALA A 365 13.13 -17.32 21.95
CA ALA A 365 12.43 -16.93 23.16
C ALA A 365 10.93 -17.27 23.09
N CYS A 366 10.37 -17.71 24.21
CA CYS A 366 8.94 -17.96 24.36
C CYS A 366 8.27 -16.76 25.01
N MET A 367 7.20 -16.24 24.40
CA MET A 367 6.48 -15.08 24.92
C MET A 367 5.24 -15.52 25.72
N GLN A 368 4.81 -14.69 26.67
CA GLN A 368 3.53 -14.91 27.35
C GLN A 368 2.37 -14.61 26.40
N SER A 369 1.40 -15.52 26.27
CA SER A 369 0.23 -15.33 25.42
C SER A 369 -0.71 -14.25 26.00
N ALA A 370 -1.23 -13.38 25.12
CA ALA A 370 -2.03 -12.21 25.50
C ALA A 370 -3.41 -12.54 26.10
N ALA A 371 -3.86 -13.79 26.02
CA ALA A 371 -5.17 -14.24 26.53
C ALA A 371 -5.36 -14.03 28.06
N LYS A 372 -4.30 -13.71 28.82
CA LYS A 372 -4.37 -13.36 30.25
C LYS A 372 -3.97 -11.92 30.57
N ALA A 373 -3.51 -11.15 29.59
CA ALA A 373 -3.08 -9.79 29.83
C ALA A 373 -4.24 -8.84 29.47
N ARG A 374 -4.83 -8.20 30.50
CA ARG A 374 -5.48 -6.87 30.33
C ARG A 374 -4.64 -6.02 29.37
N PRO A 375 -5.22 -5.17 28.50
CA PRO A 375 -4.56 -4.58 27.34
C PRO A 375 -3.21 -3.95 27.71
N ARG A 376 -2.17 -4.77 27.65
CA ARG A 376 -0.79 -4.44 27.90
C ARG A 376 -0.15 -4.76 26.56
N ALA A 377 0.18 -3.69 25.84
CA ALA A 377 0.83 -3.71 24.53
C ALA A 377 1.73 -4.94 24.34
N LEU A 378 1.41 -5.77 23.34
CA LEU A 378 2.29 -6.83 22.89
C LEU A 378 3.65 -6.18 22.56
N SER A 379 4.72 -6.67 23.18
CA SER A 379 6.04 -6.11 22.97
C SER A 379 6.67 -6.70 21.70
N LEU A 380 6.54 -5.98 20.58
CA LEU A 380 7.14 -6.29 19.27
C LEU A 380 8.62 -5.88 19.19
N ILE A 381 9.41 -6.21 20.22
CA ILE A 381 10.73 -5.63 20.42
C ILE A 381 11.86 -6.65 20.27
N ALA A 382 12.78 -6.38 19.34
CA ALA A 382 14.12 -6.94 19.39
C ALA A 382 15.01 -6.05 20.26
N ARG A 383 15.64 -6.63 21.30
CA ARG A 383 16.50 -5.91 22.25
C ARG A 383 17.69 -5.25 21.52
N PRO A 384 18.02 -3.97 21.77
CA PRO A 384 19.22 -3.33 21.22
C PRO A 384 20.46 -3.91 21.91
N GLY A 385 21.49 -4.28 21.15
CA GLY A 385 22.78 -4.73 21.71
C GLY A 385 22.82 -6.19 22.21
N TRP A 386 21.93 -7.06 21.73
CA TRP A 386 21.96 -8.47 22.12
C TRP A 386 23.11 -9.22 21.41
N ASP A 387 24.18 -9.49 22.18
CA ASP A 387 25.41 -10.18 21.75
C ASP A 387 25.34 -11.72 21.91
N GLY A 388 24.16 -12.26 22.24
CA GLY A 388 23.97 -13.69 22.47
C GLY A 388 24.36 -14.18 23.86
N ARG A 389 24.74 -13.31 24.81
CA ARG A 389 25.05 -13.72 26.20
C ARG A 389 24.06 -13.15 27.20
N GLY A 390 23.40 -14.05 27.93
CA GLY A 390 22.85 -13.82 29.27
C GLY A 390 21.66 -12.86 29.41
N ALA A 391 20.50 -13.39 29.77
CA ALA A 391 19.50 -12.65 30.54
C ALA A 391 18.94 -13.56 31.62
N SER A 392 19.62 -13.61 32.77
CA SER A 392 19.07 -14.10 34.02
C SER A 392 18.16 -13.00 34.60
N GLY A 393 16.90 -12.98 34.20
CA GLY A 393 15.86 -12.15 34.81
C GLY A 393 14.82 -13.08 35.42
N ARG A 394 14.79 -13.17 36.75
CA ARG A 394 13.76 -13.87 37.51
C ARG A 394 12.46 -13.06 37.43
N ASP A 395 11.55 -13.45 36.55
CA ASP A 395 10.16 -12.98 36.59
C ASP A 395 9.35 -13.91 37.50
N SER A 396 9.41 -13.66 38.81
CA SER A 396 8.50 -14.25 39.78
C SER A 396 7.41 -13.25 40.14
N CYS A 397 6.19 -13.44 39.62
CA CYS A 397 4.96 -13.15 40.36
C CYS A 397 3.66 -13.58 39.63
N CYS A 398 2.78 -14.16 40.46
CA CYS A 398 1.33 -14.34 40.35
C CYS A 398 0.76 -15.53 39.56
N ALA A 399 -0.05 -16.27 40.32
CA ALA A 399 -0.58 -17.60 40.10
C ALA A 399 -2.05 -17.59 39.65
N HIS A 400 -2.52 -18.79 39.28
CA HIS A 400 -3.89 -19.21 39.01
C HIS A 400 -4.52 -18.76 37.69
N GLY A 401 -4.64 -19.72 36.77
CA GLY A 401 -5.49 -19.68 35.59
C GLY A 401 -5.03 -20.72 34.58
N LYS A 402 -5.94 -21.46 33.95
CA LYS A 402 -5.61 -22.43 32.89
C LYS A 402 -4.92 -21.70 31.72
N ALA A 403 -3.88 -22.33 31.14
CA ALA A 403 -3.04 -21.74 30.10
C ALA A 403 -3.75 -21.78 28.74
N ALA A 404 -3.53 -20.77 27.89
CA ALA A 404 -3.89 -20.84 26.48
C ALA A 404 -3.01 -21.90 25.77
N PRO A 405 -3.56 -22.65 24.79
CA PRO A 405 -2.93 -23.89 24.28
C PRO A 405 -1.67 -23.69 23.43
N LEU A 406 -1.26 -22.46 23.11
CA LEU A 406 -0.14 -22.19 22.18
C LEU A 406 0.71 -21.00 22.66
N VAL A 407 2.03 -21.06 22.41
CA VAL A 407 3.03 -20.11 22.93
C VAL A 407 3.66 -19.35 21.75
N PRO A 408 3.52 -18.02 21.65
CA PRO A 408 4.21 -17.28 20.61
C PRO A 408 5.73 -17.40 20.77
N ILE A 409 6.42 -17.63 19.65
CA ILE A 409 7.87 -17.83 19.62
C ILE A 409 8.54 -16.67 18.91
N LEU A 410 9.58 -16.12 19.51
CA LEU A 410 10.47 -15.15 18.88
C LEU A 410 11.76 -15.85 18.41
N VAL A 411 12.13 -15.63 17.15
CA VAL A 411 13.37 -16.15 16.54
C VAL A 411 14.01 -15.06 15.68
N ALA A 412 15.32 -14.90 15.81
CA ALA A 412 16.12 -14.04 14.94
C ALA A 412 16.77 -14.81 13.80
N PHE A 413 16.94 -14.14 12.67
CA PHE A 413 17.49 -14.64 11.44
C PHE A 413 18.63 -13.73 10.99
N ASN A 414 19.72 -14.35 10.53
CA ASN A 414 20.71 -13.66 9.72
C ASN A 414 20.14 -13.52 8.32
N VAL A 415 20.04 -12.29 7.85
CA VAL A 415 19.47 -11.98 6.54
C VAL A 415 20.40 -11.08 5.75
N GLU A 416 20.26 -11.13 4.44
CA GLU A 416 20.98 -10.30 3.49
C GLU A 416 19.97 -9.50 2.68
N ARG A 417 20.22 -8.20 2.52
CA ARG A 417 19.33 -7.27 1.81
C ARG A 417 20.12 -6.36 0.87
N PRO A 418 19.55 -5.93 -0.27
CA PRO A 418 20.16 -4.87 -1.07
C PRO A 418 20.36 -3.61 -0.24
N GLN A 419 21.51 -2.96 -0.38
CA GLN A 419 21.77 -1.67 0.25
C GLN A 419 20.82 -0.64 -0.35
N LEU A 420 19.86 -0.18 0.43
CA LEU A 420 19.01 0.94 0.04
C LEU A 420 19.88 2.20 -0.01
N VAL A 421 20.23 2.64 -1.21
CA VAL A 421 20.84 3.96 -1.41
C VAL A 421 19.75 5.00 -1.17
N GLU A 422 19.78 5.66 -0.01
CA GLU A 422 18.92 6.81 0.27
C GLU A 422 19.13 7.86 -0.82
N GLY A 423 18.10 8.08 -1.66
CA GLY A 423 18.13 9.02 -2.80
C GLY A 423 17.94 8.40 -4.19
N ALA A 424 18.17 7.10 -4.39
CA ALA A 424 18.04 6.47 -5.72
C ALA A 424 16.58 6.25 -6.15
N ALA A 425 15.66 6.04 -5.20
CA ALA A 425 14.23 5.87 -5.50
C ALA A 425 13.59 7.14 -6.09
N ALA A 426 14.13 8.32 -5.80
CA ALA A 426 13.69 9.58 -6.41
C ALA A 426 14.20 9.74 -7.85
N ALA A 427 15.42 9.25 -8.15
CA ALA A 427 16.00 9.30 -9.49
C ALA A 427 15.37 8.28 -10.45
N ALA A 428 15.07 7.07 -9.97
CA ALA A 428 14.43 6.02 -10.77
C ALA A 428 13.00 6.37 -11.21
N ALA A 429 12.29 7.23 -10.46
CA ALA A 429 10.96 7.71 -10.81
C ALA A 429 10.95 8.85 -11.85
N LEU A 430 12.12 9.46 -12.15
CA LEU A 430 12.26 10.60 -13.06
C LEU A 430 12.89 10.22 -14.42
N ALA A 431 13.38 8.99 -14.58
CA ALA A 431 13.96 8.54 -15.84
C ALA A 431 12.87 7.94 -16.75
N ALA A 432 12.37 8.73 -17.71
CA ALA A 432 11.69 8.19 -18.88
C ALA A 432 12.69 7.36 -19.73
N PRO A 433 12.26 6.31 -20.43
CA PRO A 433 13.16 5.52 -21.26
C PRO A 433 13.50 6.35 -22.51
N SER A 434 14.72 6.84 -22.59
CA SER A 434 15.31 7.28 -23.86
C SER A 434 16.20 6.15 -24.36
N GLY A 435 15.88 5.64 -25.56
CA GLY A 435 16.54 4.47 -26.13
C GLY A 435 17.91 4.77 -26.73
N GLY A 436 18.71 3.71 -26.84
CA GLY A 436 19.78 3.57 -27.82
C GLY A 436 21.19 3.67 -27.27
N GLY A 437 21.90 2.54 -27.20
CA GLY A 437 23.36 2.50 -27.05
C GLY A 437 23.86 1.22 -26.41
N GLY A 438 24.26 0.24 -27.23
CA GLY A 438 24.89 -0.99 -26.77
C GLY A 438 26.27 -0.73 -26.15
N GLY A 439 26.54 -1.46 -25.06
CA GLY A 439 27.84 -1.55 -24.41
C GLY A 439 27.81 -2.72 -23.43
N GLU A 440 28.53 -3.78 -23.76
CA GLU A 440 28.81 -4.90 -22.85
C GLU A 440 29.71 -4.43 -21.70
N GLY A 441 29.46 -4.95 -20.49
CA GLY A 441 30.47 -5.02 -19.42
C GLY A 441 30.05 -4.48 -18.04
N GLY A 442 29.91 -5.39 -17.08
CA GLY A 442 30.01 -5.11 -15.64
C GLY A 442 28.81 -5.57 -14.81
N ASP A 443 28.94 -6.74 -14.19
CA ASP A 443 28.06 -7.25 -13.12
C ASP A 443 28.14 -6.31 -11.89
N GLY A 444 27.31 -5.26 -11.92
CA GLY A 444 27.19 -4.24 -10.88
C GLY A 444 25.92 -4.43 -10.05
N GLY A 445 25.68 -5.64 -9.54
CA GLY A 445 24.58 -5.88 -8.62
C GLY A 445 24.65 -4.94 -7.39
N PRO A 446 23.51 -4.53 -6.81
CA PRO A 446 23.50 -3.66 -5.64
C PRO A 446 24.29 -4.31 -4.49
N ALA A 447 25.12 -3.52 -3.81
CA ALA A 447 25.88 -4.00 -2.65
C ALA A 447 24.93 -4.63 -1.62
N MET A 448 25.25 -5.83 -1.15
CA MET A 448 24.41 -6.57 -0.22
C MET A 448 24.83 -6.30 1.23
N VAL A 449 23.87 -6.03 2.11
CA VAL A 449 24.09 -5.74 3.53
C VAL A 449 23.55 -6.89 4.37
N ARG A 450 24.42 -7.45 5.22
CA ARG A 450 24.04 -8.44 6.23
C ARG A 450 23.45 -7.75 7.46
N SER A 451 22.33 -8.24 7.94
CA SER A 451 21.64 -7.74 9.12
C SER A 451 20.98 -8.86 9.89
N LYS A 452 20.53 -8.57 11.12
CA LYS A 452 19.66 -9.46 11.88
C LYS A 452 18.21 -8.98 11.75
N LEU A 453 17.29 -9.91 11.50
CA LEU A 453 15.85 -9.66 11.51
C LEU A 453 15.20 -10.63 12.49
N ALA A 454 14.37 -10.14 13.40
CA ALA A 454 13.64 -10.99 14.33
C ALA A 454 12.17 -11.05 13.97
N CYS A 455 11.56 -12.22 14.11
CA CYS A 455 10.14 -12.45 13.87
C CYS A 455 9.50 -13.15 15.07
N ILE A 456 8.23 -12.85 15.28
CA ILE A 456 7.33 -13.55 16.19
C ILE A 456 6.44 -14.47 15.36
N PHE A 457 6.47 -15.75 15.67
CA PHE A 457 5.59 -16.77 15.13
C PHE A 457 4.42 -16.94 16.10
N LYS A 458 3.23 -16.55 15.65
CA LYS A 458 1.99 -16.65 16.41
C LYS A 458 1.15 -17.82 15.91
N VAL A 459 0.55 -18.55 16.85
CA VAL A 459 -0.44 -19.59 16.59
C VAL A 459 -1.56 -19.44 17.62
N GLY A 460 -2.81 -19.53 17.17
CA GLY A 460 -4.01 -19.28 17.97
C GLY A 460 -4.42 -17.80 18.06
N ASP A 461 -3.88 -16.94 17.18
CA ASP A 461 -4.17 -15.51 17.11
C ASP A 461 -4.33 -15.09 15.65
N ASP A 462 -5.43 -14.40 15.33
CA ASP A 462 -5.73 -13.97 13.96
C ASP A 462 -5.06 -12.62 13.66
N VAL A 463 -3.97 -12.68 12.88
CA VAL A 463 -3.18 -11.49 12.53
C VAL A 463 -3.70 -10.75 11.29
N ARG A 464 -4.81 -11.18 10.68
CA ARG A 464 -5.35 -10.49 9.48
C ARG A 464 -5.79 -9.06 9.79
N GLN A 465 -6.29 -8.81 11.01
CA GLN A 465 -6.62 -7.46 11.46
C GLN A 465 -5.37 -6.57 11.55
N ASP A 466 -4.26 -7.11 12.07
CA ASP A 466 -2.97 -6.39 12.12
C ASP A 466 -2.47 -6.05 10.71
N VAL A 467 -2.60 -6.96 9.75
CA VAL A 467 -2.20 -6.75 8.35
C VAL A 467 -2.93 -5.54 7.74
N VAL A 468 -4.26 -5.47 7.89
CA VAL A 468 -5.03 -4.34 7.35
C VAL A 468 -4.61 -3.01 7.99
N ALA A 469 -4.39 -2.99 9.30
CA ALA A 469 -3.90 -1.80 9.98
C ALA A 469 -2.50 -1.39 9.47
N LEU A 470 -1.59 -2.35 9.31
CA LEU A 470 -0.24 -2.11 8.81
C LEU A 470 -0.19 -1.69 7.34
N GLN A 471 -1.10 -2.19 6.50
CA GLN A 471 -1.27 -1.70 5.14
C GLN A 471 -1.64 -0.22 5.13
N VAL A 472 -2.62 0.20 5.92
CA VAL A 472 -3.00 1.62 6.03
C VAL A 472 -1.82 2.47 6.53
N ILE A 473 -1.12 2.01 7.56
CA ILE A 473 0.07 2.69 8.08
C ILE A 473 1.16 2.80 7.00
N THR A 474 1.35 1.76 6.18
CA THR A 474 2.32 1.76 5.08
C THR A 474 1.94 2.75 3.98
N LEU A 475 0.65 2.84 3.62
CA LEU A 475 0.14 3.83 2.66
C LEU A 475 0.33 5.26 3.18
N LEU A 476 0.03 5.50 4.47
CA LEU A 476 0.25 6.80 5.11
C LEU A 476 1.75 7.15 5.13
N HIS A 477 2.61 6.20 5.49
CA HIS A 477 4.06 6.40 5.46
C HIS A 477 4.56 6.79 4.06
N ALA A 478 4.08 6.10 3.01
CA ALA A 478 4.41 6.44 1.63
C ALA A 478 3.88 7.82 1.23
N ALA A 479 2.67 8.19 1.67
CA ALA A 479 2.12 9.52 1.44
C ALA A 479 2.96 10.62 2.13
N TYR A 480 3.35 10.41 3.39
CA TYR A 480 4.21 11.34 4.13
C TYR A 480 5.59 11.48 3.49
N LYS A 481 6.21 10.37 3.06
CA LYS A 481 7.48 10.40 2.32
C LYS A 481 7.37 11.14 0.99
N ARG A 482 6.31 10.91 0.21
CA ARG A 482 6.06 11.66 -1.04
C ARG A 482 5.83 13.14 -0.80
N ALA A 483 5.15 13.47 0.30
CA ALA A 483 4.99 14.84 0.76
C ALA A 483 6.25 15.37 1.48
N GLY A 484 7.34 14.60 1.53
CA GLY A 484 8.63 14.81 2.20
C GLY A 484 8.56 15.21 3.67
N LEU A 485 7.51 14.78 4.37
CA LEU A 485 7.40 14.94 5.81
C LEU A 485 8.28 13.89 6.52
N GLY A 486 9.31 14.36 7.23
CA GLY A 486 10.25 13.54 8.01
C GLY A 486 9.64 12.98 9.30
N LEU A 487 8.56 12.21 9.19
CA LEU A 487 7.90 11.59 10.34
C LEU A 487 8.60 10.29 10.75
N TYR A 488 8.71 10.05 12.05
CA TYR A 488 9.27 8.82 12.61
C TYR A 488 8.23 7.69 12.57
N LEU A 489 8.06 7.07 11.40
CA LEU A 489 7.14 5.96 11.19
C LEU A 489 7.87 4.76 10.57
N ARG A 490 7.76 3.59 11.21
CA ARG A 490 8.32 2.33 10.70
C ARG A 490 7.22 1.26 10.65
N PRO A 491 6.58 1.05 9.49
CA PRO A 491 5.73 -0.13 9.31
C PRO A 491 6.62 -1.38 9.36
N TYR A 492 6.24 -2.35 10.18
CA TYR A 492 6.88 -3.66 10.26
C TYR A 492 6.06 -4.67 9.46
N GLY A 493 6.70 -5.72 8.93
CA GLY A 493 6.01 -6.76 8.19
C GLY A 493 5.12 -7.64 9.07
N CYS A 494 3.96 -8.01 8.55
CA CYS A 494 3.05 -8.96 9.17
C CYS A 494 2.42 -9.81 8.08
N LEU A 495 2.42 -11.12 8.25
CA LEU A 495 1.90 -12.06 7.26
C LEU A 495 1.07 -13.17 7.94
N PRO A 496 -0.21 -13.33 7.61
CA PRO A 496 -0.99 -14.51 8.00
C PRO A 496 -0.50 -15.70 7.17
N THR A 497 -0.21 -16.82 7.82
CA THR A 497 0.31 -18.03 7.14
C THR A 497 -0.74 -19.14 7.05
N GLY A 498 -1.90 -18.95 7.70
CA GLY A 498 -2.99 -19.93 7.80
C GLY A 498 -4.03 -19.50 8.84
N TYR A 499 -4.94 -20.41 9.19
CA TYR A 499 -5.99 -20.12 10.18
C TYR A 499 -5.41 -19.81 11.56
N GLU A 500 -5.70 -18.62 12.10
CA GLU A 500 -5.20 -18.12 13.39
C GLU A 500 -3.67 -18.28 13.57
N CYS A 501 -2.91 -18.17 12.49
CA CYS A 501 -1.45 -18.19 12.55
C CYS A 501 -0.82 -17.15 11.65
N GLY A 502 0.38 -16.71 12.03
CA GLY A 502 1.13 -15.75 11.24
C GLY A 502 2.46 -15.36 11.83
N ILE A 503 3.19 -14.58 11.04
CA ILE A 503 4.54 -14.13 11.32
C ILE A 503 4.53 -12.61 11.40
N ILE A 504 5.11 -12.06 12.47
CA ILE A 504 5.20 -10.62 12.71
C ILE A 504 6.66 -10.23 12.85
N GLU A 505 7.13 -9.30 12.03
CA GLU A 505 8.47 -8.72 12.13
C GLU A 505 8.59 -7.87 13.40
N CYS A 506 9.65 -8.10 14.16
CA CYS A 506 10.02 -7.26 15.29
C CYS A 506 10.73 -6.00 14.79
N VAL A 507 10.42 -4.88 15.43
CA VAL A 507 11.18 -3.65 15.19
C VAL A 507 12.57 -3.83 15.79
N PRO A 508 13.67 -3.58 15.04
CA PRO A 508 15.02 -3.66 15.57
C PRO A 508 15.31 -2.48 16.51
N ASN A 509 16.22 -2.68 17.47
CA ASN A 509 16.76 -1.63 18.35
C ASN A 509 15.73 -0.82 19.14
N CYS A 510 14.58 -1.40 19.47
CA CYS A 510 13.57 -0.75 20.29
C CYS A 510 13.55 -1.33 21.72
N LYS A 511 12.84 -0.66 22.65
CA LYS A 511 12.59 -1.16 24.00
C LYS A 511 11.09 -1.26 24.22
N SER A 512 10.65 -2.28 24.95
CA SER A 512 9.25 -2.37 25.33
C SER A 512 8.90 -1.26 26.29
N ARG A 513 7.62 -0.84 26.27
CA ARG A 513 7.09 0.07 27.29
C ARG A 513 7.32 -0.47 28.70
N ALA A 514 7.20 -1.79 28.89
CA ALA A 514 7.48 -2.43 30.18
C ALA A 514 8.97 -2.28 30.57
N ALA A 515 9.90 -2.54 29.65
CA ALA A 515 11.33 -2.38 29.88
C ALA A 515 11.72 -0.92 30.14
N LEU A 516 10.99 0.04 29.57
CA LEU A 516 11.14 1.46 29.90
C LEU A 516 10.65 1.78 31.32
N GLY A 517 9.55 1.17 31.77
CA GLY A 517 9.06 1.31 33.14
C GLY A 517 10.03 0.76 34.19
N GLU A 518 10.65 -0.39 33.92
CA GLU A 518 11.68 -0.98 34.80
C GLU A 518 12.96 -0.11 34.90
N LEU A 519 13.21 0.76 33.92
CA LEU A 519 14.31 1.74 33.97
C LEU A 519 13.93 2.98 34.79
N SER A 520 12.66 3.40 34.77
CA SER A 520 12.17 4.55 35.55
C SER A 520 11.96 4.22 37.03
N ASP A 521 11.65 2.96 37.34
CA ASP A 521 11.37 2.51 38.72
C ASP A 521 12.64 2.15 39.52
N ARG A 522 13.83 2.32 38.94
CA ARG A 522 15.08 2.21 39.70
C ARG A 522 15.28 3.47 40.55
N PRO A 523 15.41 3.36 41.88
CA PRO A 523 15.78 4.52 42.69
C PRO A 523 17.11 5.06 42.17
N ALA A 524 17.22 6.39 42.06
CA ALA A 524 18.46 7.07 41.75
C ALA A 524 19.46 6.85 42.91
N THR A 525 20.14 5.71 42.92
CA THR A 525 21.26 5.44 43.82
C THR A 525 22.55 5.76 43.08
N GLY A 526 23.17 6.88 43.44
CA GLY A 526 24.59 7.13 43.21
C GLY A 526 24.91 8.41 42.43
N LEU A 527 24.82 9.57 43.09
CA LEU A 527 25.84 10.63 43.01
C LEU A 527 26.52 10.71 44.37
#